data_AF-A0A016VM58-F1
#
_entry.id   AF-A0A016VM58-F1
#
_cell.length_a   1.000
_cell.length_b   1.000
_cell.length_c   1.000
_cell.angle_alpha   90.00
_cell.angle_beta   90.00
_cell.angle_gamma   90.00
#
_symmetry.space_group_name_H-M   'P 1'
#
loop_
_entity.id
_entity.type
_entity.pdbx_description
1 polymer ?
#
loop_
_entity_poly.entity_id
_entity_poly.type
_entity_poly.pdbx_seq_one_letter_code
_entity_poly.pdbx_strand_id
1 'polypeptide(L)'
;MGVCMSQEEEIRQLTLNAPPNYAKTDKPDAPLAPEHTIYNYDSNKQDREKLAVLNCPHSVGFHPDRLAIVDLDENSENYCKVVSILSFPDVGDEPGRINWTRSARSLETMTEVPRTHMVVPCMNSDRVYIVEVGKSDMKLVKTIDAEILRHYDISCPYAVHVLPLKGAPVHIATMGDKCGHGKGDFLLIDRNSFEIRERHNRTGFTGFGGDFSFQTRRNLLIASEWGHPRLFRNGFTRSEIENGWLQC
;
A
#
# COMPACT_ATOMS: atom_id res chain seq x y z
N MET A 1 -0.39 -4.67 -5.91
CA MET A 1 -0.07 -5.69 -6.93
C MET A 1 -1.34 -6.46 -7.22
N GLY A 2 -1.92 -6.32 -8.41
CA GLY A 2 -2.98 -7.23 -8.87
C GLY A 2 -2.32 -8.45 -9.49
N VAL A 3 -2.59 -9.63 -8.97
CA VAL A 3 -2.23 -10.87 -9.67
C VAL A 3 -3.37 -11.15 -10.64
N CYS A 4 -3.16 -10.89 -11.93
CA CYS A 4 -4.10 -11.34 -12.95
C CYS A 4 -3.98 -12.87 -13.07
N MET A 5 -4.86 -13.61 -12.39
CA MET A 5 -5.05 -15.02 -12.71
C MET A 5 -6.16 -15.15 -13.74
N SER A 6 -5.86 -15.87 -14.83
CA SER A 6 -6.84 -16.23 -15.85
C SER A 6 -8.01 -17.01 -15.23
N GLN A 7 -9.25 -16.72 -15.66
CA GLN A 7 -10.44 -17.48 -15.28
C GLN A 7 -10.58 -18.80 -16.06
N GLU A 8 -9.73 -19.04 -17.06
CA GLU A 8 -9.77 -20.25 -17.86
C GLU A 8 -8.99 -21.38 -17.15
N GLU A 9 -9.71 -22.45 -16.82
CA GLU A 9 -9.16 -23.62 -16.13
C GLU A 9 -8.00 -24.26 -16.92
N GLU A 10 -8.06 -24.23 -18.25
CA GLU A 10 -6.96 -24.73 -19.10
C GLU A 10 -5.65 -23.95 -18.92
N ILE A 11 -5.73 -22.61 -18.79
CA ILE A 11 -4.55 -21.76 -18.55
C ILE A 11 -3.99 -22.03 -17.13
N ARG A 12 -4.87 -22.28 -16.17
CA ARG A 12 -4.48 -22.63 -14.80
C ARG A 12 -3.76 -23.99 -14.76
N GLN A 13 -4.25 -24.98 -15.49
CA GLN A 13 -3.60 -26.30 -15.62
C GLN A 13 -2.25 -26.23 -16.34
N LEU A 14 -2.11 -25.37 -17.36
CA LEU A 14 -0.82 -25.12 -18.03
C LEU A 14 0.22 -24.45 -17.11
N THR A 15 -0.23 -23.58 -16.20
CA THR A 15 0.65 -22.93 -15.22
C THR A 15 1.09 -23.91 -14.13
N LEU A 16 0.19 -24.78 -13.69
CA LEU A 16 0.46 -25.83 -12.69
C LEU A 16 1.31 -26.97 -13.24
N ASN A 17 1.09 -27.36 -14.50
CA ASN A 17 1.78 -28.44 -15.21
C ASN A 17 2.61 -27.88 -16.36
N ALA A 18 3.51 -26.96 -16.03
CA ALA A 18 4.35 -26.31 -17.01
C ALA A 18 5.12 -27.35 -17.87
N PRO A 19 5.21 -27.19 -19.21
CA PRO A 19 5.93 -28.11 -20.07
C PRO A 19 7.37 -28.36 -19.59
N PRO A 20 7.99 -29.51 -19.90
CA PRO A 20 9.34 -29.86 -19.42
C PRO A 20 10.43 -28.82 -19.72
N ASN A 21 10.20 -27.96 -20.72
CA ASN A 21 11.13 -26.92 -21.18
C ASN A 21 10.70 -25.49 -20.77
N TYR A 22 9.67 -25.34 -19.93
CA TYR A 22 9.18 -24.05 -19.45
C TYR A 22 9.94 -23.54 -18.22
N ALA A 23 10.47 -24.45 -17.40
CA ALA A 23 11.39 -24.07 -16.35
C ALA A 23 12.57 -23.33 -16.99
N LYS A 24 12.78 -22.06 -16.59
CA LYS A 24 14.02 -21.37 -16.93
C LYS A 24 15.16 -22.28 -16.50
N THR A 25 16.10 -22.55 -17.40
CA THR A 25 17.35 -23.20 -16.99
C THR A 25 17.90 -22.47 -15.78
N ASP A 26 18.28 -23.20 -14.75
CA ASP A 26 18.96 -22.64 -13.58
C ASP A 26 20.19 -21.91 -14.10
N LYS A 27 20.06 -20.60 -14.27
CA LYS A 27 21.21 -19.75 -14.52
C LYS A 27 21.94 -19.73 -13.19
N PRO A 28 23.26 -19.95 -13.18
CA PRO A 28 24.03 -19.69 -11.97
C PRO A 28 23.68 -18.28 -11.51
N ASP A 29 23.36 -18.14 -10.22
CA ASP A 29 23.05 -16.84 -9.64
C ASP A 29 24.15 -15.87 -10.05
N ALA A 30 23.75 -14.78 -10.69
CA ALA A 30 24.71 -13.74 -11.02
C ALA A 30 25.39 -13.33 -9.71
N PRO A 31 26.73 -13.17 -9.69
CA PRO A 31 27.41 -12.72 -8.48
C PRO A 31 26.74 -11.43 -8.00
N LEU A 32 26.43 -11.38 -6.71
CA LEU A 32 25.87 -10.19 -6.07
C LEU A 32 26.73 -9.00 -6.48
N ALA A 33 26.09 -7.94 -7.00
CA ALA A 33 26.83 -6.75 -7.37
C ALA A 33 27.60 -6.23 -6.13
N PRO A 34 28.81 -5.66 -6.29
CA PRO A 34 29.68 -5.32 -5.16
C PRO A 34 28.99 -4.47 -4.08
N GLU A 35 28.09 -3.58 -4.47
CA GLU A 35 27.26 -2.76 -3.57
C GLU A 35 26.27 -3.55 -2.71
N HIS A 36 25.88 -4.75 -3.15
CA HIS A 36 25.02 -5.69 -2.44
C HIS A 36 25.81 -6.66 -1.55
N THR A 37 27.13 -6.82 -1.76
CA THR A 37 27.98 -7.69 -0.91
C THR A 37 28.18 -7.14 0.51
N ILE A 38 27.91 -5.84 0.72
CA ILE A 38 27.90 -5.19 2.04
C ILE A 38 26.69 -5.66 2.87
N TYR A 39 25.61 -6.11 2.21
CA TYR A 39 24.43 -6.66 2.88
C TYR A 39 24.58 -8.18 2.97
N ASN A 40 24.83 -8.68 4.18
CA ASN A 40 24.83 -10.12 4.42
C ASN A 40 23.36 -10.62 4.41
N TYR A 41 22.91 -11.08 3.25
CA TYR A 41 21.55 -11.62 3.07
C TYR A 41 21.34 -12.92 3.87
N ASP A 42 22.39 -13.72 4.07
CA ASP A 42 22.32 -14.94 4.87
C ASP A 42 22.17 -14.67 6.37
N SER A 43 22.79 -13.60 6.90
CA SER A 43 22.60 -13.19 8.31
C SER A 43 21.23 -12.55 8.58
N ASN A 44 20.46 -12.25 7.52
CA ASN A 44 19.14 -11.64 7.61
C ASN A 44 18.02 -12.60 7.17
N LYS A 45 18.27 -13.91 7.14
CA LYS A 45 17.19 -14.91 7.01
C LYS A 45 16.24 -14.76 8.19
N GLN A 46 15.12 -14.09 7.94
CA GLN A 46 13.99 -14.02 8.86
C GLN A 46 13.10 -15.24 8.63
N ASP A 47 12.34 -15.62 9.65
CA ASP A 47 11.30 -16.63 9.50
C ASP A 47 10.32 -16.21 8.40
N ARG A 48 9.83 -17.19 7.64
CA ARG A 48 8.80 -16.98 6.62
C ARG A 48 7.54 -16.40 7.26
N GLU A 49 6.87 -15.51 6.54
CA GLU A 49 5.55 -15.02 6.94
C GLU A 49 4.54 -16.15 7.03
N LYS A 50 3.73 -16.12 8.09
CA LYS A 50 2.67 -17.10 8.34
C LYS A 50 1.28 -16.60 7.98
N LEU A 51 1.13 -15.28 7.77
CA LEU A 51 -0.14 -14.64 7.46
C LEU A 51 0.09 -13.55 6.42
N ALA A 52 -0.87 -13.39 5.52
CA ALA A 52 -0.94 -12.26 4.59
C ALA A 52 -2.24 -11.48 4.81
N VAL A 53 -2.14 -10.15 4.87
CA VAL A 53 -3.30 -9.26 4.86
C VAL A 53 -3.46 -8.72 3.44
N LEU A 54 -4.64 -8.90 2.86
CA LEU A 54 -4.95 -8.57 1.48
C LEU A 54 -6.06 -7.52 1.41
N ASN A 55 -5.87 -6.55 0.51
CA ASN A 55 -6.97 -5.72 0.03
C ASN A 55 -7.85 -6.51 -0.93
N CYS A 56 -9.15 -6.45 -0.71
CA CYS A 56 -10.16 -7.08 -1.55
C CYS A 56 -11.14 -6.00 -2.02
N PRO A 57 -10.75 -5.16 -3.01
CA PRO A 57 -11.64 -4.15 -3.54
C PRO A 57 -12.80 -4.79 -4.31
N HIS A 58 -14.00 -4.25 -4.14
CA HIS A 58 -15.19 -4.61 -4.88
C HIS A 58 -15.42 -3.57 -5.99
N SER A 59 -14.73 -3.77 -7.11
CA SER A 59 -14.64 -2.81 -8.23
C SER A 59 -15.98 -2.35 -8.83
N VAL A 60 -17.06 -3.11 -8.65
CA VAL A 60 -18.40 -2.74 -9.14
C VAL A 60 -19.12 -1.78 -8.18
N GLY A 61 -18.61 -1.57 -6.96
CA GLY A 61 -19.14 -0.60 -6.00
C GLY A 61 -20.50 -0.92 -5.36
N PHE A 62 -21.12 -2.08 -5.66
CA PHE A 62 -22.40 -2.48 -5.04
C PHE A 62 -22.26 -3.11 -3.64
N HIS A 63 -21.05 -3.53 -3.28
CA HIS A 63 -20.74 -4.09 -1.97
C HIS A 63 -19.51 -3.39 -1.39
N PRO A 64 -19.38 -3.39 -0.05
CA PRO A 64 -18.21 -2.81 0.59
C PRO A 64 -16.92 -3.50 0.17
N ASP A 65 -15.87 -2.70 0.10
CA ASP A 65 -14.50 -3.21 0.01
C ASP A 65 -14.16 -3.98 1.31
N ARG A 66 -13.18 -4.88 1.23
CA ARG A 66 -12.81 -5.75 2.36
C ARG A 66 -11.31 -5.83 2.55
N LEU A 67 -10.91 -6.16 3.78
CA LEU A 67 -9.63 -6.80 4.06
C LEU A 67 -9.83 -8.28 4.35
N ALA A 68 -8.86 -9.10 3.97
CA ALA A 68 -8.82 -10.51 4.31
C ALA A 68 -7.47 -10.89 4.92
N ILE A 69 -7.48 -11.75 5.93
CA ILE A 69 -6.29 -12.46 6.40
C ILE A 69 -6.28 -13.84 5.76
N VAL A 70 -5.19 -14.18 5.08
CA VAL A 70 -4.92 -15.51 4.53
C VAL A 70 -3.82 -16.18 5.33
N ASP A 71 -4.04 -17.44 5.69
CA ASP A 71 -3.04 -18.27 6.36
C ASP A 71 -2.03 -18.84 5.36
N LEU A 72 -0.75 -18.58 5.63
CA LEU A 72 0.40 -18.98 4.82
C LEU A 72 1.30 -19.99 5.55
N ASP A 73 0.96 -20.43 6.76
CA ASP A 73 1.72 -21.49 7.44
C ASP A 73 1.40 -22.85 6.81
N GLU A 74 2.38 -23.42 6.10
CA GLU A 74 2.27 -24.74 5.45
C GLU A 74 1.91 -25.88 6.42
N ASN A 75 2.11 -25.69 7.73
CA ASN A 75 1.77 -26.68 8.76
C ASN A 75 0.37 -26.46 9.36
N SER A 76 -0.35 -25.40 8.97
CA SER A 76 -1.69 -25.10 9.46
C SER A 76 -2.76 -25.89 8.70
N GLU A 77 -3.80 -26.35 9.40
CA GLU A 77 -5.00 -26.94 8.78
C GLU A 77 -5.76 -25.95 7.87
N ASN A 78 -5.48 -24.66 8.04
CA ASN A 78 -6.05 -23.56 7.28
C ASN A 78 -5.11 -23.00 6.21
N TYR A 79 -3.99 -23.67 5.91
CA TYR A 79 -3.07 -23.24 4.86
C TYR A 79 -3.80 -22.88 3.55
N CYS A 80 -3.47 -21.71 2.98
CA CYS A 80 -4.09 -21.13 1.79
C CYS A 80 -5.60 -20.82 1.91
N LYS A 81 -6.14 -20.69 3.13
CA LYS A 81 -7.54 -20.28 3.37
C LYS A 81 -7.62 -18.89 3.96
N VAL A 82 -8.75 -18.23 3.71
CA VAL A 82 -9.11 -16.97 4.38
C VAL A 82 -9.56 -17.29 5.80
N VAL A 83 -8.86 -16.76 6.80
CA VAL A 83 -9.15 -16.99 8.23
C VAL A 83 -9.89 -15.84 8.89
N SER A 84 -9.89 -14.66 8.27
CA SER A 84 -10.58 -13.47 8.78
C SER A 84 -10.94 -12.53 7.65
N ILE A 85 -12.11 -11.88 7.74
CA ILE A 85 -12.57 -10.87 6.79
C ILE A 85 -13.09 -9.68 7.59
N LEU A 86 -12.68 -8.48 7.19
CA LEU A 86 -13.25 -7.21 7.66
C LEU A 86 -13.86 -6.49 6.47
N SER A 87 -15.16 -6.24 6.52
CA SER A 87 -15.86 -5.38 5.57
C SER A 87 -15.83 -3.94 6.05
N PHE A 88 -15.49 -3.02 5.14
CA PHE A 88 -15.58 -1.60 5.41
C PHE A 88 -17.05 -1.14 5.50
N PRO A 89 -17.34 -0.02 6.18
CA PRO A 89 -18.70 0.45 6.37
C PRO A 89 -19.33 1.01 5.08
N ASP A 90 -18.50 1.59 4.21
CA ASP A 90 -18.94 2.27 3.00
C ASP A 90 -18.63 1.44 1.74
N VAL A 91 -19.28 1.81 0.64
CA VAL A 91 -19.08 1.20 -0.69
C VAL A 91 -18.31 2.13 -1.61
N GLY A 92 -17.53 1.55 -2.52
CA GLY A 92 -16.78 2.30 -3.53
C GLY A 92 -15.61 3.10 -2.95
N ASP A 93 -14.99 2.61 -1.88
CA ASP A 93 -13.83 3.25 -1.26
C ASP A 93 -12.57 3.10 -2.12
N GLU A 94 -12.42 1.94 -2.76
CA GLU A 94 -11.26 1.57 -3.57
C GLU A 94 -9.95 1.67 -2.76
N PRO A 95 -9.73 0.76 -1.79
CA PRO A 95 -8.53 0.77 -0.96
C PRO A 95 -7.27 0.55 -1.80
N GLY A 96 -6.33 1.50 -1.70
CA GLY A 96 -5.09 1.59 -2.47
C GLY A 96 -3.92 0.81 -1.87
N ARG A 97 -2.76 1.47 -1.69
CA ARG A 97 -1.56 0.83 -1.14
C ARG A 97 -1.52 0.95 0.38
N ILE A 98 -1.88 -0.13 1.06
CA ILE A 98 -1.89 -0.22 2.52
C ILE A 98 -0.50 -0.44 3.09
N ASN A 99 -0.27 0.00 4.32
CA ASN A 99 0.96 -0.29 5.04
C ASN A 99 0.76 -0.30 6.56
N TRP A 100 1.71 -0.92 7.26
CA TRP A 100 1.74 -0.96 8.73
C TRP A 100 2.20 0.37 9.32
N THR A 101 1.68 0.72 10.49
CA THR A 101 2.12 1.89 11.28
C THR A 101 3.43 1.63 12.06
N ARG A 102 3.96 0.40 11.95
CA ARG A 102 5.14 -0.10 12.66
C ARG A 102 6.39 0.69 12.28
N SER A 103 7.19 0.96 13.29
CA SER A 103 8.48 1.66 13.21
C SER A 103 9.14 1.56 14.58
N ALA A 104 10.46 1.46 14.59
CA ALA A 104 11.28 1.28 15.77
C ALA A 104 12.33 2.39 15.86
N ARG A 105 13.04 2.46 16.99
CA ARG A 105 14.08 3.49 17.20
C ARG A 105 15.28 3.29 16.28
N SER A 106 15.64 2.03 16.03
CA SER A 106 16.65 1.60 15.08
C SER A 106 16.16 0.38 14.32
N LEU A 107 16.83 0.05 13.21
CA LEU A 107 16.50 -1.14 12.43
C LEU A 107 16.67 -2.44 13.25
N GLU A 108 17.65 -2.48 14.15
CA GLU A 108 17.94 -3.63 15.03
C GLU A 108 16.76 -3.95 15.96
N THR A 109 16.14 -2.91 16.53
CA THR A 109 14.99 -3.04 17.43
C THR A 109 13.67 -3.27 16.69
N MET A 110 13.69 -3.39 15.36
CA MET A 110 12.45 -3.52 14.60
C MET A 110 11.68 -4.77 15.00
N THR A 111 12.37 -5.90 15.17
CA THR A 111 11.81 -7.22 15.54
C THR A 111 11.01 -7.22 16.84
N GLU A 112 11.34 -6.32 17.78
CA GLU A 112 10.67 -6.18 19.08
C GLU A 112 9.31 -5.49 18.99
N VAL A 113 9.06 -4.73 17.92
CA VAL A 113 7.81 -3.98 17.75
C VAL A 113 6.81 -4.83 16.95
N PRO A 114 5.64 -5.19 17.48
CA PRO A 114 4.65 -5.96 16.72
C PRO A 114 4.00 -5.11 15.62
N ARG A 115 3.55 -5.78 14.56
CA ARG A 115 2.67 -5.20 13.53
C ARG A 115 1.24 -5.34 14.03
N THR A 116 0.63 -4.23 14.47
CA THR A 116 -0.72 -4.25 15.06
C THR A 116 -1.73 -3.42 14.30
N HIS A 117 -1.32 -2.31 13.66
CA HIS A 117 -2.23 -1.41 12.96
C HIS A 117 -1.80 -1.20 11.52
N MET A 118 -2.77 -1.25 10.61
CA MET A 118 -2.63 -0.94 9.19
C MET A 118 -3.38 0.34 8.85
N VAL A 119 -2.77 1.14 7.99
CA VAL A 119 -3.41 2.31 7.38
C VAL A 119 -3.87 1.91 5.98
N VAL A 120 -5.15 2.16 5.71
CA VAL A 120 -5.82 1.79 4.47
C VAL A 120 -6.33 3.06 3.81
N PRO A 121 -5.57 3.66 2.88
CA PRO A 121 -6.03 4.80 2.10
C PRO A 121 -7.03 4.35 1.03
N CYS A 122 -8.10 5.12 0.85
CA CYS A 122 -9.18 4.84 -0.09
C CYS A 122 -9.19 5.88 -1.20
N MET A 123 -8.80 5.47 -2.40
CA MET A 123 -8.48 6.39 -3.49
C MET A 123 -9.71 7.10 -4.05
N ASN A 124 -10.85 6.41 -4.06
CA ASN A 124 -12.06 6.91 -4.70
C ASN A 124 -12.92 7.73 -3.73
N SER A 125 -13.04 7.31 -2.48
CA SER A 125 -13.88 7.96 -1.47
C SER A 125 -13.19 9.06 -0.67
N ASP A 126 -11.88 9.26 -0.83
CA ASP A 126 -11.10 10.21 -0.04
C ASP A 126 -11.05 9.89 1.46
N ARG A 127 -11.29 8.62 1.85
CA ARG A 127 -11.17 8.15 3.23
C ARG A 127 -9.82 7.53 3.54
N VAL A 128 -9.49 7.46 4.82
CA VAL A 128 -8.40 6.60 5.32
C VAL A 128 -8.90 5.83 6.52
N TYR A 129 -8.85 4.50 6.44
CA TYR A 129 -9.19 3.63 7.56
C TYR A 129 -7.94 3.21 8.33
N ILE A 130 -8.08 3.10 9.65
CA ILE A 130 -7.08 2.50 10.54
C ILE A 130 -7.65 1.20 11.07
N VAL A 131 -7.01 0.10 10.71
CA VAL A 131 -7.44 -1.25 11.06
C VAL A 131 -6.43 -1.86 12.02
N GLU A 132 -6.89 -2.27 13.19
CA GLU A 132 -6.14 -3.15 14.08
C GLU A 132 -6.23 -4.58 13.54
N VAL A 133 -5.09 -5.26 13.46
CA VAL A 133 -4.93 -6.61 12.93
C VAL A 133 -4.32 -7.48 14.02
N GLY A 134 -5.11 -8.44 14.49
CA GLY A 134 -4.68 -9.51 15.38
C GLY A 134 -4.23 -10.74 14.59
N LYS A 135 -4.21 -11.90 15.26
CA LYS A 135 -3.84 -13.18 14.60
C LYS A 135 -4.93 -13.71 13.68
N SER A 136 -6.19 -13.56 14.09
CA SER A 136 -7.37 -14.14 13.42
C SER A 136 -8.53 -13.17 13.34
N ASP A 137 -8.35 -11.93 13.79
CA ASP A 137 -9.36 -10.90 13.83
C ASP A 137 -8.80 -9.56 13.34
N MET A 138 -9.71 -8.74 12.81
CA MET A 138 -9.43 -7.38 12.38
C MET A 138 -10.54 -6.48 12.90
N LYS A 139 -10.17 -5.26 13.27
CA LYS A 139 -11.11 -4.27 13.80
C LYS A 139 -10.83 -2.89 13.20
N LEU A 140 -11.88 -2.24 12.68
CA LEU A 140 -11.80 -0.84 12.30
C LEU A 140 -11.73 0.00 13.59
N VAL A 141 -10.61 0.70 13.79
CA VAL A 141 -10.33 1.49 15.00
C VAL A 141 -10.65 2.97 14.78
N LYS A 142 -10.35 3.48 13.58
CA LYS A 142 -10.56 4.89 13.23
C LYS A 142 -10.84 5.04 11.75
N THR A 143 -11.65 6.04 11.43
CA THR A 143 -11.84 6.57 10.08
C THR A 143 -11.39 8.02 10.06
N ILE A 144 -10.62 8.39 9.04
CA ILE A 144 -10.37 9.77 8.66
C ILE A 144 -11.26 10.04 7.44
N ASP A 145 -12.30 10.84 7.65
CA ASP A 145 -13.33 11.08 6.64
C ASP A 145 -12.88 12.05 5.54
N ALA A 146 -13.57 11.96 4.41
CA ALA A 146 -13.30 12.75 3.20
C ALA A 146 -13.36 14.27 3.45
N GLU A 147 -14.24 14.72 4.34
CA GLU A 147 -14.38 16.12 4.73
C GLU A 147 -13.09 16.68 5.33
N ILE A 148 -12.34 15.84 6.05
CA ILE A 148 -11.07 16.23 6.63
C ILE A 148 -10.02 16.44 5.53
N LEU A 149 -9.90 15.50 4.59
CA LEU A 149 -8.98 15.65 3.45
C LEU A 149 -9.35 16.88 2.61
N ARG A 150 -10.64 17.09 2.35
CA ARG A 150 -11.18 18.27 1.67
C ARG A 150 -10.82 19.57 2.40
N HIS A 151 -10.87 19.60 3.73
CA HIS A 151 -10.46 20.75 4.54
C HIS A 151 -8.98 21.09 4.33
N TYR A 152 -8.11 20.09 4.21
CA TYR A 152 -6.68 20.27 3.94
C TYR A 152 -6.34 20.53 2.46
N ASP A 153 -7.35 20.61 1.60
CA ASP A 153 -7.20 20.78 0.14
C ASP A 153 -6.36 19.65 -0.49
N ILE A 154 -6.68 18.41 -0.11
CA ILE A 154 -6.07 17.18 -0.62
C ILE A 154 -7.16 16.14 -0.94
N SER A 155 -6.85 15.20 -1.83
CA SER A 155 -7.71 14.09 -2.23
C SER A 155 -6.89 12.91 -2.77
N CYS A 156 -7.56 11.79 -2.96
CA CYS A 156 -7.06 10.55 -3.50
C CYS A 156 -5.82 10.05 -2.73
N PRO A 157 -5.98 9.69 -1.44
CA PRO A 157 -4.91 9.09 -0.67
C PRO A 157 -4.52 7.75 -1.30
N TYR A 158 -3.21 7.51 -1.44
CA TYR A 158 -2.71 6.43 -2.29
C TYR A 158 -1.70 5.51 -1.61
N ALA A 159 -0.52 6.04 -1.28
CA ALA A 159 0.60 5.27 -0.75
C ALA A 159 0.86 5.62 0.71
N VAL A 160 1.14 4.60 1.52
CA VAL A 160 1.49 4.77 2.94
C VAL A 160 2.91 4.31 3.18
N HIS A 161 3.72 5.17 3.80
CA HIS A 161 5.06 4.80 4.28
C HIS A 161 5.33 5.36 5.67
N VAL A 162 6.15 4.63 6.43
CA VAL A 162 6.53 5.00 7.78
C VAL A 162 8.04 5.06 7.88
N LEU A 163 8.55 6.15 8.45
CA LEU A 163 9.97 6.28 8.74
C LEU A 163 10.35 5.47 9.98
N PRO A 164 11.46 4.73 9.97
CA PRO A 164 11.98 3.97 11.12
C PRO A 164 12.71 4.92 12.10
N LEU A 165 12.05 6.01 12.50
CA LEU A 165 12.57 7.01 13.42
C LEU A 165 11.58 7.23 14.56
N LYS A 166 12.11 7.38 15.78
CA LYS A 166 11.29 7.64 16.97
C LYS A 166 10.50 8.93 16.78
N GLY A 167 9.17 8.88 16.96
CA GLY A 167 8.28 10.03 16.85
C GLY A 167 8.00 10.50 15.42
N ALA A 168 8.48 9.77 14.40
CA ALA A 168 8.12 10.08 13.01
C ALA A 168 6.65 9.73 12.74
N PRO A 169 5.93 10.57 11.99
CA PRO A 169 4.56 10.29 11.59
C PRO A 169 4.49 9.19 10.54
N VAL A 170 3.29 8.63 10.40
CA VAL A 170 2.92 7.89 9.18
C VAL A 170 2.66 8.92 8.09
N HIS A 171 3.26 8.69 6.91
CA HIS A 171 3.08 9.53 5.74
C HIS A 171 2.14 8.85 4.77
N ILE A 172 1.13 9.57 4.31
CA ILE A 172 0.15 9.11 3.33
C ILE A 172 0.21 10.07 2.15
N ALA A 173 0.70 9.61 1.00
CA ALA A 173 0.70 10.41 -0.22
C ALA A 173 -0.72 10.61 -0.73
N THR A 174 -1.00 11.83 -1.20
CA THR A 174 -2.25 12.21 -1.86
C THR A 174 -1.95 12.71 -3.26
N MET A 175 -2.85 12.42 -4.20
CA MET A 175 -2.61 12.67 -5.63
C MET A 175 -3.30 13.91 -6.18
N GLY A 176 -4.30 14.44 -5.47
CA GLY A 176 -5.02 15.63 -5.93
C GLY A 176 -5.37 16.64 -4.86
N ASP A 177 -5.90 17.78 -5.32
CA ASP A 177 -6.55 18.80 -4.50
C ASP A 177 -8.00 18.40 -4.19
N LYS A 178 -8.75 19.22 -3.44
CA LYS A 178 -10.15 18.92 -3.10
C LYS A 178 -11.11 18.81 -4.30
N CYS A 179 -10.70 19.29 -5.47
CA CYS A 179 -11.45 19.25 -6.71
C CYS A 179 -10.98 18.09 -7.63
N GLY A 180 -10.02 17.28 -7.17
CA GLY A 180 -9.44 16.19 -7.95
C GLY A 180 -8.51 16.66 -9.07
N HIS A 181 -7.97 17.88 -9.01
CA HIS A 181 -6.84 18.25 -9.85
C HIS A 181 -5.54 17.69 -9.29
N GLY A 182 -4.57 17.36 -10.14
CA GLY A 182 -3.25 16.91 -9.72
C GLY A 182 -2.63 17.88 -8.73
N LYS A 183 -2.23 17.34 -7.59
CA LYS A 183 -1.51 18.04 -6.53
C LYS A 183 -0.86 16.99 -5.65
N GLY A 184 0.45 16.85 -5.78
CA GLY A 184 1.21 15.95 -4.91
C GLY A 184 1.37 16.56 -3.52
N ASP A 185 0.84 15.89 -2.50
CA ASP A 185 0.97 16.28 -1.10
C ASP A 185 1.01 15.04 -0.19
N PHE A 186 1.19 15.25 1.11
CA PHE A 186 1.24 14.21 2.13
C PHE A 186 0.36 14.57 3.32
N LEU A 187 -0.57 13.67 3.66
CA LEU A 187 -1.23 13.66 4.95
C LEU A 187 -0.30 12.98 5.97
N LEU A 188 -0.06 13.65 7.09
CA LEU A 188 0.75 13.13 8.20
C LEU A 188 -0.16 12.79 9.35
N ILE A 189 -0.05 11.57 9.87
CA ILE A 189 -0.78 11.16 11.08
C ILE A 189 0.19 10.68 12.15
N ASP A 190 -0.15 10.96 13.40
CA ASP A 190 0.53 10.37 14.54
C ASP A 190 0.29 8.87 14.57
N ARG A 191 1.33 8.12 14.89
CA ARG A 191 1.33 6.67 14.74
C ARG A 191 0.61 5.90 15.84
N ASN A 192 0.36 6.54 16.98
CA ASN A 192 -0.26 5.90 18.13
C ASN A 192 -1.70 6.38 18.32
N SER A 193 -1.92 7.68 18.20
CA SER A 193 -3.23 8.31 18.34
C SER A 193 -4.01 8.35 17.03
N PHE A 194 -3.33 8.21 15.88
CA PHE A 194 -3.90 8.38 14.55
C PHE A 194 -4.52 9.76 14.33
N GLU A 195 -4.12 10.76 15.12
CA GLU A 195 -4.50 12.15 14.91
C GLU A 195 -3.64 12.78 13.82
N ILE A 196 -4.23 13.70 13.07
CA ILE A 196 -3.53 14.42 12.01
C ILE A 196 -2.48 15.33 12.66
N ARG A 197 -1.26 15.29 12.11
CA ARG A 197 -0.19 16.19 12.50
C ARG A 197 -0.12 17.35 11.52
N GLU A 198 -0.25 18.56 12.07
CA GLU A 198 -0.03 19.77 11.29
C GLU A 198 1.40 19.83 10.75
N ARG A 199 1.52 20.28 9.51
CA ARG A 199 2.81 20.47 8.85
C ARG A 199 3.17 21.95 8.89
N HIS A 200 4.25 22.29 9.58
CA HIS A 200 4.64 23.70 9.75
C HIS A 200 5.19 24.36 8.47
N ASN A 201 5.54 23.60 7.41
CA ASN A 201 6.05 24.13 6.14
C ASN A 201 5.47 23.37 4.94
N ARG A 202 4.40 23.91 4.34
CA ARG A 202 3.73 23.41 3.13
C ARG A 202 4.40 23.87 1.83
N THR A 203 5.72 24.04 1.81
CA THR A 203 6.45 24.49 0.62
C THR A 203 6.85 23.31 -0.25
N GLY A 204 6.61 23.38 -1.57
CA GLY A 204 7.11 22.40 -2.54
C GLY A 204 6.12 21.31 -2.97
N PHE A 205 4.85 21.67 -3.23
CA PHE A 205 3.93 20.76 -3.91
C PHE A 205 4.36 20.52 -5.36
N THR A 206 4.14 19.31 -5.83
CA THR A 206 4.30 18.93 -7.24
C THR A 206 2.95 18.99 -7.95
N GLY A 207 2.97 19.16 -9.27
CA GLY A 207 1.74 19.19 -10.08
C GLY A 207 0.96 17.87 -10.03
N PHE A 208 1.59 16.79 -9.59
CA PHE A 208 0.99 15.46 -9.47
C PHE A 208 1.51 14.76 -8.21
N GLY A 209 0.69 13.89 -7.63
CA GLY A 209 1.14 12.93 -6.62
C GLY A 209 1.20 11.51 -7.16
N GLY A 210 1.80 10.61 -6.39
CA GLY A 210 1.97 9.21 -6.76
C GLY A 210 2.49 8.38 -5.58
N ASP A 211 3.27 7.36 -5.89
CA ASP A 211 3.99 6.60 -4.87
C ASP A 211 5.23 7.38 -4.40
N PHE A 212 5.81 6.98 -3.27
CA PHE A 212 7.03 7.60 -2.78
C PHE A 212 7.86 6.63 -1.97
N SER A 213 9.12 6.97 -1.75
CA SER A 213 9.98 6.23 -0.83
C SER A 213 11.03 7.16 -0.24
N PHE A 214 11.66 6.69 0.82
CA PHE A 214 12.67 7.44 1.56
C PHE A 214 14.06 6.84 1.37
N GLN A 215 15.05 7.72 1.20
CA GLN A 215 16.45 7.39 1.43
C GLN A 215 16.93 8.15 2.66
N THR A 216 16.67 7.59 3.83
CA THR A 216 16.82 8.25 5.14
C THR A 216 18.25 8.66 5.43
N ARG A 217 19.25 7.86 5.04
CA ARG A 217 20.68 8.18 5.23
C ARG A 217 21.15 9.42 4.46
N ARG A 218 20.45 9.75 3.36
CA ARG A 218 20.75 10.91 2.53
C ARG A 218 19.76 12.05 2.73
N ASN A 219 18.81 11.89 3.66
CA ASN A 219 17.73 12.85 3.90
C ASN A 219 16.95 13.19 2.61
N LEU A 220 16.63 12.16 1.81
CA LEU A 220 15.89 12.32 0.56
C LEU A 220 14.53 11.61 0.62
N LEU A 221 13.52 12.27 0.06
CA LEU A 221 12.25 11.67 -0.33
C LEU A 221 12.18 11.72 -1.85
N ILE A 222 11.84 10.59 -2.46
CA ILE A 222 11.64 10.48 -3.91
C ILE A 222 10.19 10.10 -4.12
N ALA A 223 9.47 10.88 -4.92
CA ALA A 223 8.07 10.65 -5.26
C ALA A 223 7.92 10.49 -6.77
N SER A 224 6.99 9.64 -7.17
CA SER A 224 6.53 9.53 -8.55
C SER A 224 5.30 10.41 -8.78
N GLU A 225 4.92 10.54 -10.04
CA GLU A 225 3.74 11.28 -10.48
C GLU A 225 2.78 10.33 -11.19
N TRP A 226 1.48 10.63 -11.16
CA TRP A 226 0.47 9.90 -11.92
C TRP A 226 -0.46 10.86 -12.68
N GLY A 227 -1.64 11.16 -12.15
CA GLY A 227 -2.66 11.92 -12.89
C GLY A 227 -3.59 12.73 -12.02
N HIS A 228 -4.48 13.50 -12.65
CA HIS A 228 -5.57 14.17 -11.95
C HIS A 228 -6.64 13.15 -11.51
N PRO A 229 -6.95 13.00 -10.20
CA PRO A 229 -7.98 12.06 -9.74
C PRO A 229 -9.34 12.18 -10.42
N ARG A 230 -9.75 13.40 -10.78
CA ARG A 230 -11.03 13.65 -11.48
C ARG A 230 -11.15 12.95 -12.84
N LEU A 231 -10.03 12.55 -13.44
CA LEU A 231 -10.00 11.93 -14.76
C LEU A 231 -10.02 10.40 -14.66
N PHE A 232 -9.18 9.81 -13.80
CA PHE A 232 -9.09 8.35 -13.75
C PHE A 232 -10.15 7.67 -12.86
N ARG A 233 -10.81 8.38 -11.92
CA ARG A 233 -11.87 7.79 -11.06
C ARG A 233 -13.04 7.20 -11.84
N ASN A 234 -13.34 7.77 -13.01
CA ASN A 234 -14.44 7.30 -13.87
C ASN A 234 -13.96 6.41 -15.02
N GLY A 235 -12.72 5.93 -14.94
CA GLY A 235 -12.07 5.21 -16.02
C GLY A 235 -11.30 6.13 -16.96
N PHE A 236 -10.33 5.53 -17.64
CA PHE A 236 -9.38 6.21 -18.50
C PHE A 236 -9.96 6.46 -19.90
N THR A 237 -9.76 7.66 -20.45
CA THR A 237 -9.98 7.93 -21.88
C THR A 237 -8.71 8.41 -22.57
N ARG A 238 -8.45 7.90 -23.79
CA ARG A 238 -7.21 8.16 -24.53
C ARG A 238 -6.96 9.66 -24.77
N SER A 239 -8.03 10.43 -24.97
CA SER A 239 -7.98 11.89 -25.15
C SER A 239 -7.37 12.64 -23.95
N GLU A 240 -7.35 12.06 -22.76
CA GLU A 240 -6.81 12.71 -21.56
C GLU A 240 -5.27 12.76 -21.55
N ILE A 241 -4.60 11.78 -22.17
CA ILE A 241 -3.13 11.77 -22.35
C ILE A 241 -2.71 12.86 -23.33
N GLU A 242 -3.41 12.95 -24.46
CA GLU A 242 -3.07 13.89 -25.54
C GLU A 242 -3.14 15.36 -25.08
N ASN A 243 -3.95 15.62 -24.06
CA ASN A 243 -4.12 16.93 -23.45
C ASN A 243 -3.20 17.18 -22.25
N GLY A 244 -2.32 16.23 -21.88
CA GLY A 244 -1.31 16.39 -20.82
C GLY A 244 -1.86 16.28 -19.39
N TRP A 245 -3.08 15.78 -19.20
CA TRP A 245 -3.71 15.65 -17.88
C TRP A 245 -3.45 14.31 -17.18
N LEU A 246 -2.68 13.44 -17.82
CA LEU A 246 -2.19 12.17 -17.29
C LEU A 246 -0.71 12.05 -17.67
N GLN A 247 0.15 11.76 -16.70
CA GLN A 247 1.54 11.40 -16.95
C GLN A 247 1.71 9.90 -16.69
N CYS A 248 2.33 9.21 -17.64
CA CYS A 248 2.64 7.78 -17.57
C CYS A 248 4.11 7.56 -17.19
#